data_AF-A0AAU4XTW5-F1
#
_entry.id   AF-A0AAU4XTW5-F1
#
_cell.length_a   1.000
_cell.length_b   1.000
_cell.length_c   1.000
_cell.angle_alpha   90.00
_cell.angle_beta   90.00
_cell.angle_gamma   90.00
#
_symmetry.space_group_name_H-M   'P 1'
#
loop_
_entity.id
_entity.type
_entity.pdbx_description
1 polymer ?
#
loop_
_entity_poly.entity_id
_entity_poly.type
_entity_poly.pdbx_seq_one_letter_code
_entity_poly.pdbx_strand_id
1 'polypeptide(L)'
;MAAPLSDTPLSPFQTIAVIGLGTMGTGIAEVLAKAGREVVGIDISEAQAARSLAALEASTARAVQRGRLTEQERTAALARVRVSTDLATAADADLVIEVAPESYEIKQQIFRELDGLVRPETILATGTNALSVTRLAAESARPERVLGLHFFNPAPAMKLVEVVSSVLTAPTAVTAVTNLALDLGKEPVAVGDRPGFVADGLLFGYLNQAAAMYEARYASREDIDAAMRLGCGLPMGPLALLDLIGVDTARTVLEAMYAESHDRLHAPAPILKQLSEAGLTGRKSGRGFYTYEAPGSATVVPDALTPLTGGAGAEGRTVASVGVAGSGTMASGIAEVFAKAGYDVVLAARSEEKAQTAKARIGKSLARSVDKGRLTAEAAALILERITPAGSYEAFADVDLALEAVAEDLEVKQQLFATLDKVCKPGAVLATTTSSLPVVACARATSRPQDVIGMHFFNPAPAMKLVEVVRTVLTADDVHATVREVCGRIKKHAVDCGDRAGFIVNALLFPYLNNAIKMVQEHYATLDDIDAAMKLGGGYPMGPFELLDVVGLDVSLAIEKVLHREFRDPGLAPAPLLEHLVAAGCLGRKTGRGFREYARR
;
A
#
# COMPACT_ATOMS: atom_id res chain seq x y z
N MET A 1 -15.48 6.00 26.41
CA MET A 1 -14.44 6.04 27.46
C MET A 1 -14.09 4.61 27.78
N ALA A 2 -12.91 4.14 27.35
CA ALA A 2 -12.47 2.77 27.58
C ALA A 2 -12.00 2.64 29.04
N ALA A 3 -12.41 1.56 29.70
CA ALA A 3 -11.94 1.20 31.03
C ALA A 3 -10.43 0.89 30.99
N PRO A 4 -9.68 1.16 32.08
CA PRO A 4 -8.26 0.82 32.13
C PRO A 4 -8.08 -0.70 32.11
N LEU A 5 -7.27 -1.19 31.17
CA LEU A 5 -6.77 -2.57 31.11
C LEU A 5 -5.78 -2.75 32.27
N SER A 6 -6.22 -3.26 33.43
CA SER A 6 -5.32 -3.46 34.58
C SER A 6 -5.26 -4.88 35.14
N ASP A 7 -5.88 -5.87 34.49
CA ASP A 7 -5.92 -7.27 34.99
C ASP A 7 -5.37 -8.31 34.00
N THR A 8 -4.50 -7.93 33.07
CA THR A 8 -3.78 -8.91 32.25
C THR A 8 -2.66 -9.53 33.09
N PRO A 9 -2.65 -10.85 33.34
CA PRO A 9 -1.57 -11.48 34.08
C PRO A 9 -0.24 -11.26 33.33
N LEU A 10 0.76 -10.71 34.04
CA LEU A 10 2.12 -10.54 33.52
C LEU A 10 2.62 -11.86 32.93
N SER A 11 3.25 -11.78 31.76
CA SER A 11 3.84 -12.94 31.09
C SER A 11 4.83 -13.66 32.01
N PRO A 12 4.83 -15.01 32.02
CA PRO A 12 5.70 -15.80 32.90
C PRO A 12 7.17 -15.75 32.50
N PHE A 13 7.50 -15.25 31.30
CA PHE A 13 8.89 -15.26 30.81
C PHE A 13 9.74 -14.22 31.53
N GLN A 14 10.75 -14.67 32.27
CA GLN A 14 11.72 -13.81 32.94
C GLN A 14 13.05 -13.81 32.20
N THR A 15 13.52 -14.99 31.77
CA THR A 15 14.76 -15.14 31.01
C THR A 15 14.46 -15.53 29.57
N ILE A 16 14.92 -14.72 28.61
CA ILE A 16 14.66 -14.92 27.18
C ILE A 16 15.98 -14.98 26.43
N ALA A 17 16.19 -16.05 25.66
CA ALA A 17 17.32 -16.15 24.75
C ALA A 17 16.96 -15.58 23.37
N VAL A 18 17.86 -14.82 22.76
CA VAL A 18 17.72 -14.29 21.40
C VAL A 18 18.86 -14.82 20.56
N ILE A 19 18.57 -15.67 19.57
CA ILE A 19 19.57 -16.32 18.71
C ILE A 19 19.71 -15.52 17.42
N GLY A 20 20.93 -15.11 17.08
CA GLY A 20 21.25 -14.23 15.96
C GLY A 20 21.20 -12.76 16.37
N LEU A 21 22.35 -12.11 16.52
CA LEU A 21 22.46 -10.74 17.02
C LEU A 21 22.66 -9.71 15.90
N GLY A 22 22.02 -9.95 14.75
CA GLY A 22 21.89 -8.97 13.67
C GLY A 22 21.03 -7.76 14.07
N THR A 23 20.58 -6.99 13.08
CA THR A 23 19.73 -5.80 13.31
C THR A 23 18.46 -6.14 14.08
N MET A 24 17.74 -7.20 13.67
CA MET A 24 16.50 -7.62 14.32
C MET A 24 16.74 -8.17 15.73
N GLY A 25 17.67 -9.11 15.91
CA GLY A 25 17.97 -9.67 17.23
C GLY A 25 18.44 -8.63 18.24
N THR A 26 19.27 -7.68 17.82
CA THR A 26 19.68 -6.55 18.67
C THR A 26 18.47 -5.69 19.07
N GLY A 27 17.58 -5.39 18.13
CA GLY A 27 16.36 -4.63 18.39
C GLY A 27 15.38 -5.36 19.32
N ILE A 28 15.25 -6.68 19.17
CA ILE A 28 14.41 -7.53 20.04
C ILE A 28 15.00 -7.57 21.45
N ALA A 29 16.32 -7.80 21.58
CA ALA A 29 17.02 -7.76 22.85
C ALA A 29 16.82 -6.41 23.57
N GLU A 30 16.88 -5.30 22.85
CA GLU A 30 16.60 -3.96 23.39
C GLU A 30 15.17 -3.85 23.96
N VAL A 31 14.17 -4.33 23.22
CA VAL A 31 12.76 -4.29 23.64
C VAL A 31 12.54 -5.12 24.91
N LEU A 32 13.08 -6.34 24.93
CA LEU A 32 12.96 -7.25 26.07
C LEU A 32 13.62 -6.69 27.34
N ALA A 33 14.85 -6.18 27.21
CA ALA A 33 15.61 -5.65 28.34
C ALA A 33 14.96 -4.39 28.96
N LYS A 34 14.38 -3.53 28.12
CA LYS A 34 13.61 -2.35 28.56
C LYS A 34 12.31 -2.71 29.28
N ALA A 35 11.69 -3.82 28.89
CA ALA A 35 10.52 -4.37 29.57
C ALA A 35 10.87 -5.16 30.85
N GLY A 36 12.14 -5.18 31.25
CA GLY A 36 12.58 -5.79 32.51
C GLY A 36 12.90 -7.27 32.42
N ARG A 37 13.05 -7.84 31.22
CA ARG A 37 13.43 -9.25 31.02
C ARG A 37 14.95 -9.42 31.04
N GLU A 38 15.42 -10.53 31.59
CA GLU A 38 16.81 -10.98 31.46
C GLU A 38 17.00 -11.54 30.04
N VAL A 39 18.00 -11.05 29.32
CA VAL A 39 18.24 -11.40 27.91
C VAL A 39 19.58 -12.09 27.74
N VAL A 40 19.55 -13.25 27.09
CA VAL A 40 20.74 -13.98 26.64
C VAL A 40 20.85 -13.84 25.14
N GLY A 41 21.67 -12.91 24.67
CA GLY A 41 21.96 -12.77 23.25
C GLY A 41 22.99 -13.81 22.80
N ILE A 42 22.68 -14.58 21.77
CA ILE A 42 23.58 -15.64 21.28
C ILE A 42 23.87 -15.43 19.80
N ASP A 43 25.15 -15.37 19.44
CA ASP A 43 25.60 -15.29 18.04
C ASP A 43 26.89 -16.09 17.86
N ILE A 44 27.04 -16.77 16.71
CA ILE A 44 28.26 -17.54 16.42
C ILE A 44 29.52 -16.66 16.31
N SER A 45 29.35 -15.35 16.12
CA SER A 45 30.43 -14.38 16.00
C SER A 45 30.57 -13.52 17.25
N GLU A 46 31.69 -13.65 17.96
CA GLU A 46 32.07 -12.74 19.06
C GLU A 46 32.04 -11.27 18.62
N ALA A 47 32.48 -11.00 17.39
CA ALA A 47 32.45 -9.66 16.83
C ALA A 47 31.02 -9.14 16.62
N GLN A 48 30.07 -9.99 16.23
CA GLN A 48 28.66 -9.60 16.11
C GLN A 48 28.02 -9.39 17.49
N ALA A 49 28.32 -10.25 18.46
CA ALA A 49 27.89 -10.09 19.84
C ALA A 49 28.37 -8.75 20.44
N ALA A 50 29.65 -8.41 20.25
CA ALA A 50 30.20 -7.12 20.68
C ALA A 50 29.56 -5.92 19.96
N ARG A 51 29.31 -6.04 18.64
CA ARG A 51 28.59 -5.00 17.88
C ARG A 51 27.16 -4.80 18.38
N SER A 52 26.47 -5.87 18.77
CA SER A 52 25.12 -5.82 19.31
C SER A 52 25.07 -5.03 20.62
N LEU A 53 26.00 -5.31 21.55
CA LEU A 53 26.12 -4.54 22.79
C LEU A 53 26.40 -3.06 22.54
N ALA A 54 27.37 -2.75 21.67
CA ALA A 54 27.69 -1.35 21.34
C ALA A 54 26.50 -0.63 20.68
N ALA A 55 25.73 -1.31 19.83
CA ALA A 55 24.54 -0.78 19.21
C ALA A 55 23.43 -0.51 20.24
N LEU A 56 23.23 -1.42 21.20
CA LEU A 56 22.29 -1.28 22.31
C LEU A 56 22.67 -0.09 23.22
N GLU A 57 23.94 0.04 23.58
CA GLU A 57 24.46 1.17 24.36
C GLU A 57 24.22 2.51 23.65
N ALA A 58 24.51 2.57 22.34
CA ALA A 58 24.31 3.78 21.55
C ALA A 58 22.82 4.11 21.38
N SER A 59 21.97 3.09 21.18
CA SER A 59 20.52 3.25 21.03
C SER A 59 19.87 3.77 22.32
N THR A 60 20.22 3.16 23.46
CA THR A 60 19.72 3.57 24.78
C THR A 60 20.24 4.95 25.17
N ALA A 61 21.50 5.29 24.88
CA ALA A 61 22.03 6.64 25.11
C ALA A 61 21.27 7.71 24.31
N ARG A 62 20.97 7.44 23.02
CA ARG A 62 20.12 8.34 22.21
C ARG A 62 18.71 8.47 22.79
N ALA A 63 18.15 7.40 23.35
CA ALA A 63 16.83 7.44 23.97
C ALA A 63 16.84 8.31 25.25
N VAL A 64 17.91 8.27 26.05
CA VAL A 64 18.10 9.17 27.21
C VAL A 64 18.21 10.63 26.75
N GLN A 65 19.04 10.92 25.74
CA GLN A 65 19.15 12.28 25.18
C GLN A 65 17.81 12.82 24.66
N ARG A 66 16.94 11.95 24.15
CA ARG A 66 15.59 12.31 23.68
C ARG A 66 14.54 12.32 24.81
N GLY A 67 14.93 12.11 26.06
CA GLY A 67 14.02 12.09 27.21
C GLY A 67 13.03 10.92 27.22
N ARG A 68 13.29 9.86 26.44
CA ARG A 68 12.45 8.66 26.38
C ARG A 68 12.82 7.61 27.43
N LEU A 69 14.00 7.75 28.04
CA LEU A 69 14.54 6.89 29.09
C LEU A 69 15.31 7.76 30.09
N THR A 70 15.31 7.37 31.35
CA THR A 70 16.22 7.91 32.37
C THR A 70 17.56 7.16 32.36
N GLU A 71 18.60 7.75 32.95
CA GLU A 71 19.91 7.09 33.05
C GLU A 71 19.86 5.83 33.95
N GLN A 72 18.98 5.85 34.96
CA GLN A 72 18.74 4.69 35.82
C GLN A 72 18.08 3.54 35.05
N GLU A 73 17.04 3.83 34.26
CA GLU A 73 16.39 2.83 33.41
C GLU A 73 17.34 2.30 32.33
N ARG A 74 18.19 3.16 31.75
CA ARG A 74 19.25 2.75 30.82
C ARG A 74 20.22 1.76 31.46
N THR A 75 20.74 2.10 32.63
CA THR A 75 21.70 1.25 33.37
C THR A 75 21.05 -0.10 33.70
N ALA A 76 19.80 -0.08 34.18
CA ALA A 76 19.06 -1.29 34.48
C ALA A 76 18.82 -2.15 33.23
N ALA A 77 18.45 -1.55 32.08
CA ALA A 77 18.24 -2.30 30.85
C ALA A 77 19.53 -2.95 30.34
N LEU A 78 20.67 -2.23 30.34
CA LEU A 78 21.95 -2.78 29.92
C LEU A 78 22.43 -3.92 30.82
N ALA A 79 22.20 -3.82 32.13
CA ALA A 79 22.58 -4.85 33.09
C ALA A 79 21.84 -6.20 32.89
N ARG A 80 20.68 -6.18 32.23
CA ARG A 80 19.89 -7.39 31.93
C ARG A 80 20.34 -8.12 30.68
N VAL A 81 21.25 -7.55 29.88
CA VAL A 81 21.69 -8.15 28.62
C VAL A 81 23.07 -8.75 28.79
N ARG A 82 23.16 -10.07 28.59
CA ARG A 82 24.43 -10.78 28.43
C ARG A 82 24.52 -11.37 27.04
N VAL A 83 25.73 -11.47 26.50
CA VAL A 83 25.98 -12.12 25.20
C VAL A 83 26.86 -13.35 25.35
N SER A 84 26.67 -14.32 24.47
CA SER A 84 27.42 -15.57 24.40
C SER A 84 27.60 -16.01 22.95
N THR A 85 28.62 -16.83 22.70
CA THR A 85 28.77 -17.58 21.44
C THR A 85 28.38 -19.05 21.56
N ASP A 86 28.05 -19.49 22.77
CA ASP A 86 27.66 -20.87 23.07
C ASP A 86 26.13 -20.97 23.19
N LEU A 87 25.53 -21.78 22.32
CA LEU A 87 24.09 -22.05 22.29
C LEU A 87 23.59 -22.69 23.59
N ALA A 88 24.43 -23.43 24.32
CA ALA A 88 24.07 -24.04 25.59
C ALA A 88 23.70 -23.01 26.67
N THR A 89 24.10 -21.75 26.51
CA THR A 89 23.70 -20.67 27.42
C THR A 89 22.20 -20.32 27.38
N ALA A 90 21.44 -20.89 26.43
CA ALA A 90 19.99 -20.81 26.38
C ALA A 90 19.26 -21.81 27.30
N ALA A 91 19.97 -22.74 27.96
CA ALA A 91 19.37 -23.85 28.71
C ALA A 91 18.32 -23.44 29.75
N ASP A 92 18.56 -22.32 30.45
CA ASP A 92 17.67 -21.80 31.50
C ASP A 92 16.58 -20.86 30.97
N ALA A 93 16.54 -20.55 29.67
CA ALA A 93 15.57 -19.62 29.11
C ALA A 93 14.14 -20.16 29.20
N ASP A 94 13.19 -19.29 29.51
CA ASP A 94 11.75 -19.61 29.48
C ASP A 94 11.18 -19.53 28.05
N LEU A 95 11.80 -18.67 27.22
CA LEU A 95 11.49 -18.49 25.80
C LEU A 95 12.80 -18.30 25.02
N VAL A 96 12.88 -18.91 23.84
CA VAL A 96 13.93 -18.65 22.84
C VAL A 96 13.30 -17.95 21.64
N ILE A 97 13.92 -16.88 21.15
CA ILE A 97 13.53 -16.18 19.92
C ILE A 97 14.68 -16.28 18.93
N GLU A 98 14.51 -17.07 17.89
CA GLU A 98 15.48 -17.28 16.82
C GLU A 98 15.29 -16.28 15.68
N VAL A 99 16.34 -15.54 15.33
CA VAL A 99 16.39 -14.53 14.24
C VAL A 99 17.74 -14.58 13.51
N ALA A 100 18.25 -15.80 13.32
CA ALA A 100 19.41 -16.12 12.49
C ALA A 100 19.06 -15.98 10.99
N PRO A 101 20.06 -16.11 10.08
CA PRO A 101 19.83 -15.97 8.64
C PRO A 101 18.68 -16.83 8.12
N GLU A 102 17.96 -16.31 7.11
CA GLU A 102 16.74 -16.91 6.55
C GLU A 102 17.05 -18.11 5.65
N SER A 103 17.59 -19.19 6.24
CA SER A 103 17.82 -20.50 5.62
C SER A 103 17.13 -21.57 6.45
N TYR A 104 16.41 -22.44 5.75
CA TYR A 104 15.71 -23.55 6.39
C TYR A 104 16.68 -24.46 7.17
N GLU A 105 17.80 -24.82 6.55
CA GLU A 105 18.81 -25.73 7.11
C GLU A 105 19.44 -25.15 8.38
N ILE A 106 19.75 -23.85 8.38
CA ILE A 106 20.31 -23.16 9.55
C ILE A 106 19.30 -23.18 10.71
N LYS A 107 18.05 -22.77 10.45
CA LYS A 107 17.01 -22.71 11.48
C LYS A 107 16.65 -24.10 12.01
N GLN A 108 16.52 -25.09 11.13
CA GLN A 108 16.32 -26.49 11.50
C GLN A 108 17.42 -26.97 12.44
N GLN A 109 18.69 -26.71 12.11
CA GLN A 109 19.81 -27.10 12.96
C GLN A 109 19.72 -26.44 14.34
N ILE A 110 19.47 -25.14 14.39
CA ILE A 110 19.31 -24.39 15.65
C ILE A 110 18.19 -25.01 16.50
N PHE A 111 17.01 -25.24 15.93
CA PHE A 111 15.86 -25.81 16.64
C PHE A 111 16.15 -27.22 17.16
N ARG A 112 16.80 -28.07 16.35
CA ARG A 112 17.20 -29.42 16.75
C ARG A 112 18.19 -29.41 17.91
N GLU A 113 19.17 -28.52 17.90
CA GLU A 113 20.13 -28.39 19.02
C GLU A 113 19.45 -27.85 20.27
N LEU A 114 18.62 -26.82 20.14
CA LEU A 114 17.85 -26.24 21.25
C LEU A 114 16.96 -27.28 21.94
N ASP A 115 16.31 -28.17 21.20
CA ASP A 115 15.46 -29.23 21.77
C ASP A 115 16.18 -30.15 22.76
N GLY A 116 17.49 -30.35 22.58
CA GLY A 116 18.32 -31.12 23.51
C GLY A 116 18.90 -30.30 24.66
N LEU A 117 18.88 -28.97 24.58
CA LEU A 117 19.53 -28.06 25.53
C LEU A 117 18.56 -27.39 26.49
N VAL A 118 17.40 -26.96 26.01
CA VAL A 118 16.44 -26.17 26.80
C VAL A 118 15.50 -27.07 27.59
N ARG A 119 14.88 -26.49 28.63
CA ARG A 119 13.91 -27.21 29.46
C ARG A 119 12.69 -27.67 28.65
N PRO A 120 12.05 -28.77 29.05
CA PRO A 120 10.81 -29.31 28.46
C PRO A 120 9.71 -28.29 28.13
N GLU A 121 9.56 -27.30 29.00
CA GLU A 121 8.52 -26.28 28.97
C GLU A 121 8.92 -25.01 28.21
N THR A 122 10.20 -24.84 27.85
CA THR A 122 10.69 -23.66 27.12
C THR A 122 10.03 -23.55 25.75
N ILE A 123 9.44 -22.39 25.45
CA ILE A 123 8.86 -22.10 24.13
C ILE A 123 9.98 -21.76 23.15
N LEU A 124 9.88 -22.28 21.93
CA LEU A 124 10.79 -21.97 20.84
C LEU A 124 10.07 -21.14 19.78
N ALA A 125 10.39 -19.85 19.72
CA ALA A 125 9.86 -18.95 18.72
C ALA A 125 10.89 -18.66 17.63
N THR A 126 10.44 -18.58 16.37
CA THR A 126 11.27 -18.08 15.26
C THR A 126 10.71 -16.76 14.74
N GLY A 127 11.58 -15.80 14.46
CA GLY A 127 11.27 -14.55 13.77
C GLY A 127 11.46 -14.64 12.25
N THR A 128 11.43 -15.86 11.70
CA THR A 128 11.28 -16.12 10.25
C THR A 128 10.17 -15.27 9.65
N ASN A 129 10.31 -14.86 8.40
CA ASN A 129 9.28 -14.11 7.67
C ASN A 129 8.78 -14.83 6.41
N ALA A 130 9.46 -15.89 5.98
CA ALA A 130 9.06 -16.64 4.78
C ALA A 130 9.00 -18.15 4.98
N LEU A 131 9.75 -18.72 5.92
CA LEU A 131 9.81 -20.18 6.12
C LEU A 131 8.61 -20.71 6.90
N SER A 132 8.17 -21.93 6.56
CA SER A 132 7.08 -22.61 7.25
C SER A 132 7.43 -22.91 8.72
N VAL A 133 6.67 -22.32 9.63
CA VAL A 133 6.72 -22.60 11.06
C VAL A 133 6.25 -24.03 11.35
N THR A 134 5.28 -24.53 10.59
CA THR A 134 4.77 -25.90 10.70
C THR A 134 5.86 -26.93 10.42
N ARG A 135 6.69 -26.69 9.41
CA ARG A 135 7.78 -27.60 9.06
C ARG A 135 8.87 -27.62 10.15
N LEU A 136 9.26 -26.44 10.65
CA LEU A 136 10.18 -26.33 11.79
C LEU A 136 9.62 -27.01 13.05
N ALA A 137 8.33 -26.80 13.34
CA ALA A 137 7.64 -27.43 14.46
C ALA A 137 7.63 -28.96 14.33
N ALA A 138 7.28 -29.50 13.16
CA ALA A 138 7.15 -30.94 12.92
C ALA A 138 8.47 -31.72 13.11
N GLU A 139 9.62 -31.05 12.97
CA GLU A 139 10.95 -31.63 13.17
C GLU A 139 11.46 -31.46 14.61
N SER A 140 10.75 -30.69 15.43
CA SER A 140 11.01 -30.60 16.86
C SER A 140 10.51 -31.86 17.59
N ALA A 141 11.20 -32.25 18.65
CA ALA A 141 10.76 -33.31 19.55
C ALA A 141 9.47 -32.94 20.33
N ARG A 142 9.14 -31.64 20.38
CA ARG A 142 8.01 -31.07 21.14
C ARG A 142 7.34 -29.97 20.29
N PRO A 143 6.67 -30.34 19.21
CA PRO A 143 6.12 -29.39 18.24
C PRO A 143 5.11 -28.40 18.85
N GLU A 144 4.45 -28.77 19.95
CA GLU A 144 3.41 -27.99 20.60
C GLU A 144 3.90 -26.68 21.23
N ARG A 145 5.21 -26.53 21.45
CA ARG A 145 5.83 -25.31 21.99
C ARG A 145 6.53 -24.46 20.94
N VAL A 146 6.41 -24.82 19.66
CA VAL A 146 7.04 -24.10 18.54
C VAL A 146 6.03 -23.16 17.88
N LEU A 147 6.43 -21.90 17.67
CA LEU A 147 5.62 -20.89 17.00
C LEU A 147 6.47 -19.84 16.28
N GLY A 148 5.84 -18.99 15.48
CA GLY A 148 6.48 -17.80 14.93
C GLY A 148 6.20 -16.56 15.78
N LEU A 149 7.20 -15.71 15.93
CA LEU A 149 7.11 -14.42 16.60
C LEU A 149 7.82 -13.37 15.76
N HIS A 150 7.09 -12.80 14.80
CA HIS A 150 7.64 -11.93 13.77
C HIS A 150 7.55 -10.46 14.19
N PHE A 151 8.71 -9.84 14.42
CA PHE A 151 8.85 -8.42 14.71
C PHE A 151 9.15 -7.62 13.44
N PHE A 152 8.71 -6.36 13.40
CA PHE A 152 8.92 -5.47 12.26
C PHE A 152 10.09 -4.51 12.50
N ASN A 153 10.92 -4.29 11.48
CA ASN A 153 12.08 -3.42 11.57
C ASN A 153 11.70 -1.91 11.50
N PRO A 154 12.21 -1.04 12.40
CA PRO A 154 12.98 -1.34 13.61
C PRO A 154 12.11 -1.82 14.78
N ALA A 155 12.49 -2.95 15.39
CA ALA A 155 11.70 -3.60 16.44
C ALA A 155 11.34 -2.67 17.63
N PRO A 156 12.20 -1.76 18.12
CA PRO A 156 11.81 -0.83 19.19
C PRO A 156 10.74 0.21 18.80
N ALA A 157 10.65 0.56 17.51
CA ALA A 157 9.76 1.62 17.03
C ALA A 157 8.42 1.05 16.52
N MET A 158 8.43 -0.14 15.92
CA MET A 158 7.24 -0.77 15.38
C MET A 158 6.37 -1.36 16.48
N LYS A 159 5.06 -1.17 16.38
CA LYS A 159 4.10 -1.71 17.35
C LYS A 159 3.64 -3.12 17.01
N LEU A 160 3.52 -3.43 15.72
CA LEU A 160 3.03 -4.71 15.24
C LEU A 160 4.00 -5.84 15.60
N VAL A 161 3.44 -6.98 15.99
CA VAL A 161 4.11 -8.28 16.02
C VAL A 161 3.11 -9.32 15.50
N GLU A 162 3.54 -10.21 14.60
CA GLU A 162 2.70 -11.34 14.19
C GLU A 162 3.04 -12.57 15.04
N VAL A 163 2.03 -13.14 15.70
CA VAL A 163 2.13 -14.40 16.46
C VAL A 163 1.60 -15.50 15.56
N VAL A 164 2.51 -16.30 15.02
CA VAL A 164 2.22 -17.29 13.98
C VAL A 164 2.07 -18.66 14.62
N SER A 165 0.91 -19.28 14.43
CA SER A 165 0.63 -20.62 14.93
C SER A 165 0.57 -21.63 13.80
N SER A 166 1.17 -22.80 14.04
CA SER A 166 0.98 -23.98 13.19
C SER A 166 -0.20 -24.80 13.69
N VAL A 167 -0.63 -25.79 12.90
CA VAL A 167 -1.61 -26.80 13.34
C VAL A 167 -1.13 -27.65 14.53
N LEU A 168 0.17 -27.62 14.84
CA LEU A 168 0.77 -28.36 15.96
C LEU A 168 0.90 -27.51 17.23
N THR A 169 0.90 -26.19 17.11
CA THR A 169 1.20 -25.27 18.21
C THR A 169 0.10 -25.30 19.27
N ALA A 170 0.45 -25.45 20.55
CA ALA A 170 -0.51 -25.44 21.64
C ALA A 170 -1.10 -24.04 21.85
N PRO A 171 -2.43 -23.92 22.08
CA PRO A 171 -3.07 -22.64 22.40
C PRO A 171 -2.47 -21.93 23.63
N THR A 172 -1.95 -22.68 24.59
CA THR A 172 -1.27 -22.14 25.77
C THR A 172 0.03 -21.42 25.41
N ALA A 173 0.82 -21.96 24.46
CA ALA A 173 2.03 -21.32 23.97
C ALA A 173 1.73 -20.01 23.25
N VAL A 174 0.72 -20.03 22.37
CA VAL A 174 0.21 -18.81 21.67
C VAL A 174 -0.23 -17.76 22.69
N THR A 175 -1.01 -18.16 23.71
CA THR A 175 -1.50 -17.23 24.74
C THR A 175 -0.36 -16.60 25.53
N ALA A 176 0.64 -17.40 25.94
CA ALA A 176 1.77 -16.90 26.71
C ALA A 176 2.62 -15.90 25.92
N VAL A 177 2.86 -16.15 24.63
CA VAL A 177 3.62 -15.26 23.75
C VAL A 177 2.82 -14.01 23.37
N THR A 178 1.51 -14.12 23.16
CA THR A 178 0.62 -12.96 22.97
C THR A 178 0.65 -12.05 24.20
N ASN A 179 0.58 -12.60 25.42
CA ASN A 179 0.68 -11.81 26.65
C ASN A 179 2.06 -11.15 26.78
N LEU A 180 3.14 -11.84 26.39
CA LEU A 180 4.47 -11.21 26.31
C LEU A 180 4.44 -10.01 25.36
N ALA A 181 3.93 -10.17 24.13
CA ALA A 181 3.89 -9.07 23.17
C ALA A 181 3.13 -7.84 23.73
N LEU A 182 2.00 -8.05 24.39
CA LEU A 182 1.24 -6.99 25.07
C LEU A 182 2.07 -6.32 26.18
N ASP A 183 2.75 -7.10 27.03
CA ASP A 183 3.64 -6.59 28.07
C ASP A 183 4.80 -5.75 27.51
N LEU A 184 5.29 -6.09 26.31
CA LEU A 184 6.31 -5.33 25.60
C LEU A 184 5.78 -4.03 24.97
N GLY A 185 4.50 -3.71 25.16
CA GLY A 185 3.83 -2.58 24.53
C GLY A 185 3.61 -2.76 23.02
N LYS A 186 3.58 -4.01 22.55
CA LYS A 186 3.28 -4.38 21.17
C LYS A 186 1.79 -4.66 21.00
N GLU A 187 1.36 -4.65 19.75
CA GLU A 187 0.01 -4.98 19.33
C GLU A 187 0.11 -6.29 18.52
N PRO A 188 -0.08 -7.46 19.17
CA PRO A 188 0.03 -8.76 18.52
C PRO A 188 -1.14 -9.01 17.58
N VAL A 189 -0.85 -9.61 16.44
CA VAL A 189 -1.82 -10.09 15.46
C VAL A 189 -1.68 -11.61 15.33
N ALA A 190 -2.79 -12.34 15.46
CA ALA A 190 -2.79 -13.79 15.32
C ALA A 190 -2.82 -14.19 13.85
N VAL A 191 -1.88 -15.05 13.44
CA VAL A 191 -1.74 -15.47 12.04
C VAL A 191 -1.51 -16.98 11.93
N GLY A 192 -2.08 -17.60 10.91
CA GLY A 192 -1.76 -18.97 10.51
C GLY A 192 -0.48 -19.07 9.68
N ASP A 193 0.22 -20.19 9.76
CA ASP A 193 1.46 -20.41 9.02
C ASP A 193 1.26 -20.37 7.49
N ARG A 194 1.87 -19.36 6.85
CA ARG A 194 1.97 -19.19 5.39
C ARG A 194 3.18 -18.33 5.03
N PRO A 195 3.70 -18.41 3.79
CA PRO A 195 4.77 -17.53 3.33
C PRO A 195 4.39 -16.05 3.45
N GLY A 196 5.21 -15.26 4.14
CA GLY A 196 4.98 -13.83 4.37
C GLY A 196 3.88 -13.51 5.39
N PHE A 197 3.27 -14.51 6.01
CA PHE A 197 2.17 -14.33 6.98
C PHE A 197 1.07 -13.42 6.42
N VAL A 198 0.75 -12.30 7.09
CA VAL A 198 -0.19 -11.29 6.59
C VAL A 198 0.56 -10.12 5.98
N ALA A 199 1.39 -9.43 6.76
CA ALA A 199 1.94 -8.15 6.36
C ALA A 199 2.89 -8.28 5.17
N ASP A 200 3.88 -9.16 5.25
CA ASP A 200 4.87 -9.37 4.19
C ASP A 200 4.22 -10.04 2.96
N GLY A 201 3.27 -10.94 3.19
CA GLY A 201 2.47 -11.63 2.17
C GLY A 201 1.72 -10.65 1.27
N LEU A 202 1.12 -9.61 1.86
CA LEU A 202 0.44 -8.57 1.10
C LEU A 202 1.43 -7.53 0.54
N LEU A 203 2.41 -7.12 1.34
CA LEU A 203 3.33 -6.04 0.99
C LEU A 203 4.25 -6.42 -0.17
N PHE A 204 4.97 -7.54 -0.07
CA PHE A 204 5.99 -7.89 -1.06
C PHE A 204 5.40 -8.26 -2.41
N GLY A 205 4.22 -8.88 -2.46
CA GLY A 205 3.49 -9.09 -3.72
C GLY A 205 3.16 -7.77 -4.43
N TYR A 206 2.66 -6.78 -3.68
CA TYR A 206 2.40 -5.44 -4.19
C TYR A 206 3.68 -4.72 -4.66
N LEU A 207 4.75 -4.76 -3.86
CA LEU A 207 6.03 -4.15 -4.21
C LEU A 207 6.65 -4.79 -5.46
N ASN A 208 6.53 -6.11 -5.58
CA ASN A 208 7.02 -6.86 -6.73
C ASN A 208 6.28 -6.46 -8.02
N GLN A 209 4.96 -6.29 -7.95
CA GLN A 209 4.17 -5.79 -9.09
C GLN A 209 4.56 -4.35 -9.48
N ALA A 210 4.84 -3.47 -8.51
CA ALA A 210 5.32 -2.12 -8.81
C ALA A 210 6.71 -2.14 -9.47
N ALA A 211 7.61 -3.01 -9.01
CA ALA A 211 8.93 -3.21 -9.63
C ALA A 211 8.81 -3.74 -11.07
N ALA A 212 7.92 -4.72 -11.31
CA ALA A 212 7.64 -5.24 -12.65
C ALA A 212 7.01 -4.17 -13.57
N MET A 213 6.12 -3.32 -13.04
CA MET A 213 5.53 -2.20 -13.77
C MET A 213 6.60 -1.19 -14.22
N TYR A 214 7.56 -0.88 -13.34
CA TYR A 214 8.71 -0.03 -13.66
C TYR A 214 9.64 -0.69 -14.69
N GLU A 215 9.97 -1.98 -14.52
CA GLU A 215 10.82 -2.73 -15.44
C GLU A 215 10.25 -2.75 -16.86
N ALA A 216 8.93 -2.91 -16.98
CA ALA A 216 8.21 -2.86 -18.25
C ALA A 216 8.19 -1.46 -18.90
N ARG A 217 8.76 -0.44 -18.22
CA ARG A 217 8.75 0.98 -18.63
C ARG A 217 7.34 1.51 -18.88
N TYR A 218 6.37 0.99 -18.12
CA TYR A 218 4.97 1.37 -18.27
C TYR A 218 4.70 2.79 -17.73
N ALA A 219 5.35 3.15 -16.63
CA ALA A 219 5.32 4.47 -16.02
C ALA A 219 6.69 4.75 -15.38
N SER A 220 7.00 6.05 -15.14
CA SER A 220 8.23 6.43 -14.44
C SER A 220 8.18 6.00 -12.98
N ARG A 221 9.34 5.89 -12.33
CA ARG A 221 9.41 5.58 -10.90
C ARG A 221 8.72 6.65 -10.05
N GLU A 222 8.84 7.91 -10.46
CA GLU A 222 8.20 9.05 -9.81
C GLU A 222 6.67 9.00 -9.94
N ASP A 223 6.16 8.65 -11.12
CA ASP A 223 4.72 8.54 -11.38
C ASP A 223 4.10 7.36 -10.63
N ILE A 224 4.75 6.19 -10.62
CA ILE A 224 4.30 5.02 -9.86
C ILE A 224 4.22 5.36 -8.36
N ASP A 225 5.26 5.98 -7.82
CA ASP A 225 5.29 6.37 -6.41
C ASP A 225 4.28 7.46 -6.06
N ALA A 226 4.14 8.48 -6.92
CA ALA A 226 3.17 9.55 -6.73
C ALA A 226 1.73 9.04 -6.82
N ALA A 227 1.45 8.12 -7.75
CA ALA A 227 0.13 7.51 -7.92
C ALA A 227 -0.32 6.81 -6.63
N MET A 228 0.53 5.95 -6.06
CA MET A 228 0.16 5.21 -4.85
C MET A 228 0.08 6.11 -3.61
N ARG A 229 0.93 7.14 -3.51
CA ARG A 229 0.87 8.11 -2.39
C ARG A 229 -0.36 9.00 -2.46
N LEU A 230 -0.68 9.55 -3.63
CA LEU A 230 -1.75 10.54 -3.78
C LEU A 230 -3.11 9.91 -4.08
N GLY A 231 -3.14 8.73 -4.71
CA GLY A 231 -4.34 7.97 -5.02
C GLY A 231 -4.81 7.13 -3.84
N CYS A 232 -3.90 6.42 -3.16
CA CYS A 232 -4.24 5.55 -2.03
C CYS A 232 -3.92 6.16 -0.65
N GLY A 233 -3.25 7.31 -0.59
CA GLY A 233 -2.87 7.95 0.66
C GLY A 233 -1.71 7.24 1.38
N LEU A 234 -0.92 6.42 0.67
CA LEU A 234 0.20 5.71 1.28
C LEU A 234 1.29 6.69 1.76
N PRO A 235 1.96 6.39 2.90
CA PRO A 235 3.00 7.25 3.43
C PRO A 235 4.23 7.32 2.50
N MET A 236 4.49 6.24 1.75
CA MET A 236 5.61 6.09 0.83
C MET A 236 5.16 5.40 -0.45
N GLY A 237 5.77 5.77 -1.59
CA GLY A 237 5.57 5.05 -2.84
C GLY A 237 6.29 3.70 -2.82
N PRO A 238 5.83 2.70 -3.59
CA PRO A 238 6.37 1.34 -3.54
C PRO A 238 7.86 1.25 -3.90
N LEU A 239 8.34 1.99 -4.89
CA LEU A 239 9.74 1.88 -5.32
C LEU A 239 10.67 2.57 -4.32
N ALA A 240 10.27 3.73 -3.79
CA ALA A 240 10.97 4.37 -2.68
C ALA A 240 10.96 3.53 -1.39
N LEU A 241 9.92 2.70 -1.19
CA LEU A 241 9.82 1.76 -0.08
C LEU A 241 10.75 0.56 -0.28
N LEU A 242 10.83 0.00 -1.50
CA LEU A 242 11.83 -1.01 -1.84
C LEU A 242 13.26 -0.53 -1.57
N ASP A 243 13.58 0.72 -1.93
CA ASP A 243 14.89 1.31 -1.64
C ASP A 243 15.13 1.52 -0.13
N LEU A 244 14.07 1.75 0.65
CA LEU A 244 14.17 1.86 2.10
C LEU A 244 14.41 0.51 2.77
N ILE A 245 13.68 -0.53 2.34
CA ILE A 245 13.84 -1.91 2.82
C ILE A 245 15.21 -2.48 2.40
N GLY A 246 15.64 -2.13 1.19
CA GLY A 246 16.78 -2.71 0.51
C GLY A 246 16.32 -3.66 -0.59
N VAL A 247 16.76 -3.40 -1.82
CA VAL A 247 16.35 -4.16 -3.00
C VAL A 247 16.78 -5.63 -2.92
N ASP A 248 17.96 -5.88 -2.39
CA ASP A 248 18.50 -7.21 -2.09
C ASP A 248 17.67 -7.94 -1.02
N THR A 249 17.32 -7.26 0.08
CA THR A 249 16.45 -7.82 1.12
C THR A 249 15.10 -8.21 0.53
N ALA A 250 14.46 -7.31 -0.23
CA ALA A 250 13.18 -7.57 -0.86
C ALA A 250 13.24 -8.76 -1.82
N ARG A 251 14.32 -8.87 -2.61
CA ARG A 251 14.56 -10.02 -3.47
C ARG A 251 14.66 -11.32 -2.66
N THR A 252 15.45 -11.34 -1.59
CA THR A 252 15.59 -12.54 -0.74
C THR A 252 14.27 -12.98 -0.13
N VAL A 253 13.46 -12.04 0.37
CA VAL A 253 12.13 -12.34 0.92
C VAL A 253 11.21 -12.91 -0.15
N LEU A 254 11.17 -12.29 -1.33
CA LEU A 254 10.38 -12.78 -2.48
C LEU A 254 10.84 -14.17 -2.94
N GLU A 255 12.14 -14.43 -3.01
CA GLU A 255 12.69 -15.75 -3.36
C GLU A 255 12.26 -16.82 -2.36
N ALA A 256 12.34 -16.53 -1.07
CA ALA A 256 11.91 -17.45 -0.02
C ALA A 256 10.39 -17.69 -0.08
N MET A 257 9.60 -16.64 -0.25
CA MET A 257 8.15 -16.75 -0.40
C MET A 257 7.76 -17.55 -1.65
N TYR A 258 8.45 -17.35 -2.78
CA TYR A 258 8.21 -18.06 -4.03
C TYR A 258 8.62 -19.53 -3.97
N ALA A 259 9.71 -19.84 -3.26
CA ALA A 259 10.17 -21.21 -3.08
C ALA A 259 9.13 -22.06 -2.36
N GLU A 260 8.37 -21.46 -1.42
CA GLU A 260 7.32 -22.15 -0.68
C GLU A 260 5.95 -22.08 -1.37
N SER A 261 5.54 -20.91 -1.87
CA SER A 261 4.19 -20.73 -2.42
C SER A 261 4.05 -21.14 -3.89
N HIS A 262 5.15 -21.09 -4.66
CA HIS A 262 5.17 -21.19 -6.13
C HIS A 262 4.20 -20.23 -6.84
N ASP A 263 3.73 -19.20 -6.15
CA ASP A 263 2.83 -18.18 -6.68
C ASP A 263 3.64 -17.16 -7.49
N ARG A 264 3.25 -16.93 -8.74
CA ARG A 264 3.89 -15.96 -9.62
C ARG A 264 3.92 -14.54 -9.03
N LEU A 265 3.00 -14.21 -8.14
CA LEU A 265 3.02 -12.95 -7.39
C LEU A 265 4.33 -12.75 -6.61
N HIS A 266 4.88 -13.83 -6.06
CA HIS A 266 6.09 -13.82 -5.25
C HIS A 266 7.36 -14.05 -6.06
N ALA A 267 7.26 -14.47 -7.32
CA ALA A 267 8.42 -14.62 -8.19
C ALA A 267 9.10 -13.26 -8.40
N PRO A 268 10.34 -13.04 -7.92
CA PRO A 268 10.94 -11.72 -7.92
C PRO A 268 11.08 -11.15 -9.33
N ALA A 269 10.69 -9.89 -9.51
CA ALA A 269 10.89 -9.17 -10.77
C ALA A 269 12.40 -9.13 -11.12
N PRO A 270 12.80 -9.41 -12.36
CA PRO A 270 14.21 -9.49 -12.75
C PRO A 270 15.02 -8.23 -12.41
N ILE A 271 14.41 -7.04 -12.46
CA ILE A 271 15.04 -5.78 -12.06
C ILE A 271 15.56 -5.79 -10.62
N LEU A 272 14.88 -6.46 -9.68
CA LEU A 272 15.33 -6.58 -8.30
C LEU A 272 16.64 -7.34 -8.22
N LYS A 273 16.76 -8.42 -9.01
CA LYS A 273 18.01 -9.18 -9.16
C LYS A 273 19.12 -8.32 -9.77
N GLN A 274 18.84 -7.64 -10.88
CA GLN A 274 19.83 -6.82 -11.58
C GLN A 274 20.39 -5.71 -10.68
N LEU A 275 19.52 -4.99 -9.98
CA LEU A 275 19.93 -3.92 -9.06
C LEU A 275 20.71 -4.48 -7.86
N SER A 276 20.25 -5.58 -7.27
CA SER A 276 20.93 -6.26 -6.15
C SER A 276 22.34 -6.72 -6.55
N GLU A 277 22.49 -7.40 -7.69
CA GLU A 277 23.78 -7.90 -8.17
C GLU A 277 24.74 -6.76 -8.56
N ALA A 278 24.20 -5.62 -8.99
CA ALA A 278 24.96 -4.41 -9.26
C ALA A 278 25.34 -3.61 -7.98
N GLY A 279 24.96 -4.07 -6.79
CA GLY A 279 25.19 -3.36 -5.52
C GLY A 279 24.30 -2.11 -5.34
N LEU A 280 23.28 -1.94 -6.18
CA LEU A 280 22.31 -0.84 -6.13
C LEU A 280 21.15 -1.21 -5.19
N THR A 281 21.49 -1.37 -3.92
CA THR A 281 20.60 -1.90 -2.87
C THR A 281 19.72 -0.84 -2.17
N GLY A 282 19.50 0.31 -2.79
CA GLY A 282 18.63 1.37 -2.28
C GLY A 282 19.36 2.37 -1.39
N ARG A 283 18.68 2.86 -0.34
CA ARG A 283 19.18 3.93 0.54
C ARG A 283 20.50 3.57 1.19
N LYS A 284 20.67 2.32 1.64
CA LYS A 284 21.88 1.88 2.34
C LYS A 284 23.15 1.97 1.49
N SER A 285 23.04 1.81 0.16
CA SER A 285 24.15 2.00 -0.79
C SER A 285 24.18 3.41 -1.40
N GLY A 286 23.20 4.26 -1.08
CA GLY A 286 23.03 5.58 -1.69
C GLY A 286 22.42 5.52 -3.11
N ARG A 287 22.05 4.32 -3.58
CA ARG A 287 21.49 4.12 -4.92
C ARG A 287 20.72 2.80 -5.03
N GLY A 288 19.55 2.84 -5.66
CA GLY A 288 18.68 1.71 -6.02
C GLY A 288 17.79 2.08 -7.19
N PHE A 289 16.46 2.07 -7.02
CA PHE A 289 15.53 2.72 -7.96
C PHE A 289 15.76 4.23 -8.02
N TYR A 290 16.13 4.83 -6.89
CA TYR A 290 16.50 6.23 -6.75
C TYR A 290 18.00 6.39 -6.46
N THR A 291 18.52 7.56 -6.83
CA THR A 291 19.82 8.04 -6.37
C THR A 291 19.63 8.91 -5.14
N TYR A 292 20.47 8.71 -4.13
CA TYR A 292 20.43 9.45 -2.86
C TYR A 292 21.71 10.28 -2.68
N GLU A 293 21.60 11.36 -1.91
CA GLU A 293 22.71 12.29 -1.66
C GLU A 293 23.97 11.60 -1.11
N ALA A 294 23.78 10.60 -0.26
CA ALA A 294 24.83 9.76 0.31
C ALA A 294 24.23 8.41 0.78
N PRO A 295 25.05 7.37 1.00
CA PRO A 295 24.62 6.15 1.66
C PRO A 295 23.93 6.43 3.00
N GLY A 296 22.72 5.88 3.17
CA GLY A 296 21.85 6.08 4.33
C GLY A 296 21.00 7.36 4.30
N SER A 297 21.19 8.25 3.32
CA SER A 297 20.39 9.47 3.21
C SER A 297 18.93 9.17 2.82
N ALA A 298 18.00 9.95 3.37
CA ALA A 298 16.60 9.94 2.94
C ALA A 298 16.33 10.91 1.77
N THR A 299 17.33 11.73 1.40
CA THR A 299 17.23 12.74 0.36
C THR A 299 17.54 12.14 -1.00
N VAL A 300 16.50 12.08 -1.85
CA VAL A 300 16.64 11.71 -3.27
C VAL A 300 17.26 12.88 -4.03
N VAL A 301 18.21 12.59 -4.92
CA VAL A 301 18.81 13.56 -5.84
C VAL A 301 18.49 13.20 -7.29
N PRO A 302 18.35 14.19 -8.19
CA PRO A 302 18.12 13.92 -9.60
C PRO A 302 19.25 13.10 -10.23
N ASP A 303 18.89 12.17 -11.10
CA ASP A 303 19.81 11.36 -11.90
C ASP A 303 19.34 11.30 -13.38
N ALA A 304 20.04 10.51 -14.20
CA ALA A 304 19.75 10.39 -15.63
C ALA A 304 18.35 9.83 -15.95
N LEU A 305 17.69 9.18 -14.98
CA LEU A 305 16.34 8.64 -15.11
C LEU A 305 15.28 9.57 -14.53
N THR A 306 15.67 10.63 -13.81
CA THR A 306 14.73 11.63 -13.31
C THR A 306 14.10 12.37 -14.49
N PRO A 307 12.76 12.40 -14.62
CA PRO A 307 12.09 13.14 -15.68
C PRO A 307 12.51 14.62 -15.66
N LEU A 308 12.94 15.13 -16.81
CA LEU A 308 13.35 16.53 -16.92
C LEU A 308 12.16 17.46 -16.65
N THR A 309 12.30 18.37 -15.70
CA THR A 309 11.29 19.43 -15.48
C THR A 309 11.36 20.43 -16.63
N GLY A 310 10.44 20.31 -17.59
CA GLY A 310 10.27 21.26 -18.70
C GLY A 310 11.12 20.99 -19.95
N GLY A 311 11.57 19.75 -20.19
CA GLY A 311 12.30 19.40 -21.42
C GLY A 311 11.39 19.24 -22.63
N ALA A 312 11.74 19.89 -23.76
CA ALA A 312 11.39 19.65 -25.18
C ALA A 312 10.05 18.96 -25.53
N GLY A 313 9.01 19.14 -24.73
CA GLY A 313 7.66 18.67 -25.04
C GLY A 313 7.01 19.57 -26.09
N ALA A 314 6.08 19.01 -26.86
CA ALA A 314 5.17 19.82 -27.66
C ALA A 314 4.46 20.84 -26.75
N GLU A 315 4.26 22.05 -27.25
CA GLU A 315 3.50 23.07 -26.51
C GLU A 315 2.02 22.64 -26.44
N GLY A 316 1.41 22.77 -25.26
CA GLY A 316 0.00 22.46 -25.08
C GLY A 316 -0.91 23.41 -25.88
N ARG A 317 -2.09 22.92 -26.24
CA ARG A 317 -3.16 23.74 -26.82
C ARG A 317 -3.71 24.66 -25.75
N THR A 318 -4.13 25.86 -26.14
CA THR A 318 -4.79 26.79 -25.21
C THR A 318 -6.17 26.24 -24.84
N VAL A 319 -6.45 26.14 -23.53
CA VAL A 319 -7.76 25.78 -22.98
C VAL A 319 -8.31 26.98 -22.19
N ALA A 320 -9.46 27.49 -22.62
CA ALA A 320 -10.23 28.54 -21.94
C ALA A 320 -11.60 28.03 -21.47
N SER A 321 -12.21 27.10 -22.21
CA SER A 321 -13.52 26.52 -21.89
C SER A 321 -13.49 24.99 -21.83
N VAL A 322 -14.26 24.42 -20.88
CA VAL A 322 -14.29 22.99 -20.59
C VAL A 322 -15.70 22.44 -20.62
N GLY A 323 -15.96 21.44 -21.44
CA GLY A 323 -17.20 20.66 -21.41
C GLY A 323 -17.07 19.47 -20.46
N VAL A 324 -18.06 19.22 -19.60
CA VAL A 324 -18.12 18.03 -18.74
C VAL A 324 -19.41 17.28 -19.05
N ALA A 325 -19.30 16.10 -19.67
CA ALA A 325 -20.42 15.27 -20.08
C ALA A 325 -20.78 14.28 -18.96
N GLY A 326 -21.93 14.51 -18.33
CA GLY A 326 -22.48 13.65 -17.28
C GLY A 326 -23.16 14.46 -16.17
N SER A 327 -23.92 13.76 -15.33
CA SER A 327 -24.62 14.37 -14.18
C SER A 327 -24.39 13.65 -12.86
N GLY A 328 -23.46 12.69 -12.84
CA GLY A 328 -23.11 11.92 -11.65
C GLY A 328 -22.23 12.69 -10.67
N THR A 329 -21.84 12.03 -9.58
CA THR A 329 -20.91 12.58 -8.58
C THR A 329 -19.58 12.97 -9.23
N MET A 330 -19.09 12.19 -10.19
CA MET A 330 -17.83 12.49 -10.86
C MET A 330 -17.90 13.68 -11.80
N ALA A 331 -18.89 13.72 -12.69
CA ALA A 331 -19.14 14.91 -13.51
C ALA A 331 -19.28 16.18 -12.66
N SER A 332 -20.05 16.13 -11.57
CA SER A 332 -20.24 17.28 -10.68
C SER A 332 -18.92 17.71 -10.01
N GLY A 333 -18.13 16.75 -9.53
CA GLY A 333 -16.85 17.03 -8.88
C GLY A 333 -15.80 17.58 -9.84
N ILE A 334 -15.74 17.06 -11.07
CA ILE A 334 -14.85 17.54 -12.13
C ILE A 334 -15.24 18.97 -12.51
N ALA A 335 -16.53 19.23 -12.77
CA ALA A 335 -17.01 20.59 -13.06
C ALA A 335 -16.69 21.58 -11.94
N GLU A 336 -16.85 21.18 -10.67
CA GLU A 336 -16.45 22.00 -9.51
C GLU A 336 -14.94 22.32 -9.51
N VAL A 337 -14.08 21.35 -9.85
CA VAL A 337 -12.62 21.54 -9.90
C VAL A 337 -12.22 22.55 -10.97
N PHE A 338 -12.76 22.41 -12.19
CA PHE A 338 -12.46 23.32 -13.28
C PHE A 338 -12.99 24.73 -13.03
N ALA A 339 -14.23 24.86 -12.56
CA ALA A 339 -14.81 26.17 -12.24
C ALA A 339 -14.05 26.88 -11.11
N LYS A 340 -13.58 26.15 -10.08
CA LYS A 340 -12.69 26.68 -9.02
C LYS A 340 -11.36 27.21 -9.54
N ALA A 341 -10.85 26.64 -10.62
CA ALA A 341 -9.63 27.09 -11.26
C ALA A 341 -9.85 28.26 -12.24
N GLY A 342 -11.10 28.71 -12.40
CA GLY A 342 -11.46 29.87 -13.21
C GLY A 342 -11.82 29.56 -14.67
N TYR A 343 -11.99 28.29 -15.04
CA TYR A 343 -12.48 27.91 -16.37
C TYR A 343 -13.98 28.15 -16.50
N ASP A 344 -14.42 28.50 -17.70
CA ASP A 344 -15.84 28.48 -18.05
C ASP A 344 -16.23 27.04 -18.39
N VAL A 345 -17.24 26.52 -17.69
CA VAL A 345 -17.59 25.10 -17.70
C VAL A 345 -18.99 24.90 -18.28
N VAL A 346 -19.11 24.09 -19.33
CA VAL A 346 -20.41 23.59 -19.82
C VAL A 346 -20.65 22.22 -19.20
N LEU A 347 -21.63 22.12 -18.30
CA LEU A 347 -22.02 20.86 -17.66
C LEU A 347 -23.21 20.26 -18.40
N ALA A 348 -22.96 19.34 -19.32
CA ALA A 348 -23.99 18.76 -20.16
C ALA A 348 -24.46 17.39 -19.66
N ALA A 349 -25.76 17.15 -19.71
CA ALA A 349 -26.37 15.86 -19.41
C ALA A 349 -27.44 15.52 -20.47
N ARG A 350 -28.01 14.31 -20.38
CA ARG A 350 -29.11 13.87 -21.28
C ARG A 350 -30.39 14.72 -21.21
N SER A 351 -30.51 15.60 -20.21
CA SER A 351 -31.59 16.58 -20.11
C SER A 351 -31.14 17.78 -19.29
N GLU A 352 -31.72 18.95 -19.56
CA GLU A 352 -31.40 20.21 -18.87
C GLU A 352 -31.63 20.07 -17.37
N GLU A 353 -32.72 19.44 -16.96
CA GLU A 353 -33.05 19.16 -15.55
C GLU A 353 -31.94 18.38 -14.82
N LYS A 354 -31.33 17.38 -15.49
CA LYS A 354 -30.22 16.61 -14.91
C LYS A 354 -28.96 17.43 -14.76
N ALA A 355 -28.66 18.29 -15.74
CA ALA A 355 -27.53 19.22 -15.67
C ALA A 355 -27.72 20.25 -14.55
N GLN A 356 -28.91 20.84 -14.43
CA GLN A 356 -29.29 21.76 -13.35
C GLN A 356 -29.18 21.08 -11.98
N THR A 357 -29.64 19.83 -11.86
CA THR A 357 -29.51 19.05 -10.63
C THR A 357 -28.04 18.83 -10.25
N ALA A 358 -27.17 18.54 -11.22
CA ALA A 358 -25.75 18.40 -11.00
C ALA A 358 -25.11 19.73 -10.55
N LYS A 359 -25.45 20.85 -11.21
CA LYS A 359 -25.03 22.21 -10.78
C LYS A 359 -25.50 22.52 -9.36
N ALA A 360 -26.73 22.17 -8.99
CA ALA A 360 -27.24 22.37 -7.63
C ALA A 360 -26.47 21.55 -6.57
N ARG A 361 -26.00 20.33 -6.90
CA ARG A 361 -25.12 19.55 -6.00
C ARG A 361 -23.78 20.24 -5.78
N ILE A 362 -23.21 20.85 -6.83
CA ILE A 362 -21.99 21.68 -6.72
C ILE A 362 -22.26 22.86 -5.79
N GLY A 363 -23.39 23.56 -5.95
CA GLY A 363 -23.80 24.64 -5.03
C GLY A 363 -23.84 24.20 -3.56
N LYS A 364 -24.40 23.01 -3.26
CA LYS A 364 -24.39 22.43 -1.90
C LYS A 364 -22.97 22.09 -1.41
N SER A 365 -22.09 21.62 -2.30
CA SER A 365 -20.69 21.34 -1.99
C SER A 365 -19.92 22.62 -1.61
N LEU A 366 -20.11 23.69 -2.39
CA LEU A 366 -19.53 25.00 -2.16
C LEU A 366 -20.06 25.63 -0.87
N ALA A 367 -21.37 25.58 -0.62
CA ALA A 367 -21.97 26.07 0.62
C ALA A 367 -21.34 25.41 1.87
N ARG A 368 -21.16 24.08 1.86
CA ARG A 368 -20.45 23.38 2.95
C ARG A 368 -18.99 23.81 3.11
N SER A 369 -18.35 24.28 2.04
CA SER A 369 -16.98 24.83 2.11
C SER A 369 -16.97 26.23 2.70
N VAL A 370 -18.01 27.02 2.45
CA VAL A 370 -18.25 28.33 3.10
C VAL A 370 -18.51 28.15 4.59
N ASP A 371 -19.40 27.23 4.97
CA ASP A 371 -19.71 26.93 6.38
C ASP A 371 -18.46 26.51 7.17
N LYS A 372 -17.50 25.85 6.51
CA LYS A 372 -16.22 25.43 7.09
C LYS A 372 -15.13 26.51 7.04
N GLY A 373 -15.45 27.72 6.58
CA GLY A 373 -14.50 28.83 6.45
C GLY A 373 -13.40 28.63 5.40
N ARG A 374 -13.57 27.68 4.47
CA ARG A 374 -12.58 27.38 3.42
C ARG A 374 -12.75 28.25 2.17
N LEU A 375 -13.89 28.91 2.03
CA LEU A 375 -14.28 29.72 0.88
C LEU A 375 -15.22 30.84 1.35
N THR A 376 -15.24 31.99 0.68
CA THR A 376 -16.25 33.04 0.95
C THR A 376 -17.52 32.81 0.13
N ALA A 377 -18.63 33.40 0.55
CA ALA A 377 -19.92 33.28 -0.15
C ALA A 377 -19.84 33.89 -1.56
N GLU A 378 -19.11 35.00 -1.72
CA GLU A 378 -18.90 35.67 -3.00
C GLU A 378 -18.08 34.79 -3.94
N ALA A 379 -16.99 34.18 -3.44
CA ALA A 379 -16.18 33.28 -4.24
C ALA A 379 -16.98 32.02 -4.66
N ALA A 380 -17.83 31.48 -3.78
CA ALA A 380 -18.71 30.37 -4.10
C ALA A 380 -19.72 30.72 -5.21
N ALA A 381 -20.32 31.92 -5.17
CA ALA A 381 -21.23 32.40 -6.20
C ALA A 381 -20.53 32.53 -7.56
N LEU A 382 -19.35 33.16 -7.60
CA LEU A 382 -18.56 33.30 -8.84
C LEU A 382 -18.17 31.95 -9.45
N ILE A 383 -17.82 30.96 -8.63
CA ILE A 383 -17.54 29.59 -9.12
C ILE A 383 -18.79 28.97 -9.75
N LEU A 384 -19.96 29.16 -9.14
CA LEU A 384 -21.21 28.59 -9.63
C LEU A 384 -21.71 29.28 -10.91
N GLU A 385 -21.43 30.58 -11.06
CA GLU A 385 -21.74 31.36 -12.28
C GLU A 385 -20.96 30.88 -13.49
N ARG A 386 -19.72 30.40 -13.31
CA ARG A 386 -18.91 29.81 -14.40
C ARG A 386 -19.45 28.50 -14.96
N ILE A 387 -20.44 27.88 -14.31
CA ILE A 387 -20.98 26.59 -14.73
C ILE A 387 -22.29 26.82 -15.48
N THR A 388 -22.28 26.61 -16.79
CA THR A 388 -23.46 26.62 -17.65
C THR A 388 -24.01 25.21 -17.77
N PRO A 389 -25.17 24.89 -17.16
CA PRO A 389 -25.84 23.62 -17.38
C PRO A 389 -26.41 23.55 -18.81
N ALA A 390 -26.37 22.37 -19.41
CA ALA A 390 -26.92 22.14 -20.75
C ALA A 390 -27.63 20.78 -20.86
N GLY A 391 -28.77 20.76 -21.53
CA GLY A 391 -29.56 19.54 -21.76
C GLY A 391 -29.14 18.70 -22.97
N SER A 392 -28.10 19.10 -23.67
CA SER A 392 -27.61 18.39 -24.85
C SER A 392 -26.10 18.60 -25.02
N TYR A 393 -25.43 17.68 -25.71
CA TYR A 393 -23.97 17.73 -25.89
C TYR A 393 -23.56 18.71 -26.99
N GLU A 394 -24.47 19.15 -27.85
CA GLU A 394 -24.29 20.20 -28.87
C GLU A 394 -23.74 21.51 -28.27
N ALA A 395 -23.99 21.76 -26.98
CA ALA A 395 -23.40 22.86 -26.23
C ALA A 395 -21.87 22.79 -26.11
N PHE A 396 -21.23 21.69 -26.54
CA PHE A 396 -19.78 21.54 -26.56
C PHE A 396 -19.15 22.01 -27.89
N ALA A 397 -19.90 22.67 -28.77
CA ALA A 397 -19.37 23.14 -30.06
C ALA A 397 -18.08 23.96 -29.91
N ASP A 398 -18.05 24.86 -28.92
CA ASP A 398 -16.95 25.81 -28.73
C ASP A 398 -15.95 25.44 -27.63
N VAL A 399 -16.10 24.28 -26.97
CA VAL A 399 -15.21 23.89 -25.86
C VAL A 399 -13.82 23.49 -26.36
N ASP A 400 -12.77 23.87 -25.62
CA ASP A 400 -11.39 23.48 -25.95
C ASP A 400 -11.05 22.08 -25.43
N LEU A 401 -11.69 21.67 -24.34
CA LEU A 401 -11.48 20.38 -23.68
C LEU A 401 -12.84 19.80 -23.26
N ALA A 402 -13.19 18.63 -23.78
CA ALA A 402 -14.40 17.90 -23.41
C ALA A 402 -14.04 16.68 -22.55
N LEU A 403 -14.55 16.61 -21.32
CA LEU A 403 -14.36 15.50 -20.39
C LEU A 403 -15.63 14.64 -20.32
N GLU A 404 -15.48 13.37 -20.67
CA GLU A 404 -16.49 12.36 -20.45
C GLU A 404 -16.45 11.85 -19.00
N ALA A 405 -17.61 11.89 -18.34
CA ALA A 405 -17.85 11.38 -16.98
C ALA A 405 -19.26 10.76 -16.84
N VAL A 406 -19.59 9.85 -17.77
CA VAL A 406 -20.84 9.08 -17.82
C VAL A 406 -20.68 7.68 -17.22
N ALA A 407 -21.66 6.80 -17.45
CA ALA A 407 -21.62 5.43 -16.95
C ALA A 407 -20.37 4.68 -17.44
N GLU A 408 -19.81 3.84 -16.58
CA GLU A 408 -18.65 3.01 -16.90
C GLU A 408 -19.05 1.80 -17.76
N ASP A 409 -19.52 2.09 -18.97
CA ASP A 409 -19.90 1.12 -19.99
C ASP A 409 -19.25 1.51 -21.33
N LEU A 410 -18.63 0.53 -21.99
CA LEU A 410 -17.84 0.81 -23.18
C LEU A 410 -18.70 1.30 -24.35
N GLU A 411 -19.86 0.70 -24.57
CA GLU A 411 -20.74 1.08 -25.67
C GLU A 411 -21.28 2.50 -25.47
N VAL A 412 -21.70 2.83 -24.25
CA VAL A 412 -22.15 4.18 -23.88
C VAL A 412 -21.06 5.22 -24.11
N LYS A 413 -19.81 4.94 -23.70
CA LYS A 413 -18.68 5.85 -23.92
C LYS A 413 -18.36 5.99 -25.41
N GLN A 414 -18.31 4.89 -26.17
CA GLN A 414 -18.03 4.95 -27.61
C GLN A 414 -19.08 5.78 -28.37
N GLN A 415 -20.37 5.60 -28.05
CA GLN A 415 -21.44 6.42 -28.62
C GLN A 415 -21.27 7.91 -28.28
N LEU A 416 -20.89 8.23 -27.03
CA LEU A 416 -20.61 9.59 -26.63
C LEU A 416 -19.40 10.17 -27.36
N PHE A 417 -18.28 9.44 -27.47
CA PHE A 417 -17.10 9.90 -28.21
C PHE A 417 -17.39 10.12 -29.70
N ALA A 418 -18.20 9.27 -30.33
CA ALA A 418 -18.66 9.49 -31.71
C ALA A 418 -19.55 10.75 -31.84
N THR A 419 -20.25 11.13 -30.77
CA THR A 419 -21.04 12.38 -30.71
C THR A 419 -20.13 13.59 -30.50
N LEU A 420 -19.21 13.52 -29.54
CA LEU A 420 -18.22 14.57 -29.27
C LEU A 420 -17.35 14.85 -30.50
N ASP A 421 -17.00 13.80 -31.26
CA ASP A 421 -16.25 13.92 -32.50
C ASP A 421 -16.93 14.84 -33.52
N LYS A 422 -18.26 14.76 -33.63
CA LYS A 422 -19.05 15.58 -34.56
C LYS A 422 -19.33 16.99 -34.03
N VAL A 423 -19.49 17.12 -32.72
CA VAL A 423 -19.94 18.37 -32.09
C VAL A 423 -18.78 19.31 -31.80
N CYS A 424 -17.73 18.82 -31.14
CA CYS A 424 -16.64 19.67 -30.69
C CYS A 424 -15.84 20.22 -31.87
N LYS A 425 -15.45 21.48 -31.82
CA LYS A 425 -14.61 22.10 -32.84
C LYS A 425 -13.30 21.32 -33.13
N PRO A 426 -12.72 21.45 -34.33
CA PRO A 426 -11.39 20.92 -34.62
C PRO A 426 -10.35 21.41 -33.61
N GLY A 427 -9.43 20.54 -33.21
CA GLY A 427 -8.40 20.85 -32.21
C GLY A 427 -8.84 20.76 -30.75
N ALA A 428 -10.14 20.60 -30.47
CA ALA A 428 -10.61 20.31 -29.11
C ALA A 428 -10.07 18.95 -28.61
N VAL A 429 -9.61 18.90 -27.36
CA VAL A 429 -9.15 17.68 -26.71
C VAL A 429 -10.35 16.91 -26.15
N LEU A 430 -10.41 15.61 -26.43
CA LEU A 430 -11.48 14.72 -25.95
C LEU A 430 -10.91 13.78 -24.87
N ALA A 431 -11.29 14.01 -23.62
CA ALA A 431 -10.78 13.28 -22.47
C ALA A 431 -11.82 12.34 -21.87
N THR A 432 -11.42 11.16 -21.42
CA THR A 432 -12.27 10.24 -20.63
C THR A 432 -11.77 10.11 -19.19
N THR A 433 -12.68 10.12 -18.22
CA THR A 433 -12.37 9.76 -16.82
C THR A 433 -12.66 8.29 -16.50
N THR A 434 -12.60 7.40 -17.50
CA THR A 434 -12.73 5.96 -17.25
C THR A 434 -11.71 5.48 -16.21
N SER A 435 -12.09 4.46 -15.45
CA SER A 435 -11.31 3.86 -14.37
C SER A 435 -10.62 2.56 -14.77
N SER A 436 -11.11 1.92 -15.85
CA SER A 436 -10.68 0.58 -16.24
C SER A 436 -10.91 0.23 -17.71
N LEU A 437 -11.67 1.02 -18.48
CA LEU A 437 -11.91 0.74 -19.89
C LEU A 437 -10.73 1.23 -20.75
N PRO A 438 -10.40 0.54 -21.85
CA PRO A 438 -9.34 0.98 -22.76
C PRO A 438 -9.68 2.33 -23.41
N VAL A 439 -8.83 3.33 -23.20
CA VAL A 439 -8.97 4.68 -23.78
C VAL A 439 -8.94 4.61 -25.30
N VAL A 440 -8.13 3.71 -25.88
CA VAL A 440 -8.02 3.48 -27.33
C VAL A 440 -9.36 3.05 -27.94
N ALA A 441 -10.20 2.35 -27.20
CA ALA A 441 -11.52 1.95 -27.69
C ALA A 441 -12.46 3.16 -27.83
N CYS A 442 -12.33 4.16 -26.95
CA CYS A 442 -13.01 5.45 -27.09
C CYS A 442 -12.38 6.26 -28.23
N ALA A 443 -11.05 6.28 -28.35
CA ALA A 443 -10.34 7.00 -29.40
C ALA A 443 -10.76 6.54 -30.80
N ARG A 444 -10.84 5.22 -31.01
CA ARG A 444 -11.25 4.60 -32.29
C ARG A 444 -12.71 4.83 -32.66
N ALA A 445 -13.56 5.30 -31.74
CA ALA A 445 -14.92 5.71 -32.05
C ALA A 445 -14.99 7.11 -32.71
N THR A 446 -13.85 7.79 -32.85
CA THR A 446 -13.71 9.13 -33.43
C THR A 446 -12.93 9.10 -34.74
N SER A 447 -13.08 10.15 -35.56
CA SER A 447 -12.26 10.39 -36.75
C SER A 447 -10.89 11.05 -36.45
N ARG A 448 -10.67 11.48 -35.20
CA ARG A 448 -9.44 12.14 -34.69
C ARG A 448 -8.93 11.46 -33.42
N PRO A 449 -8.55 10.17 -33.47
CA PRO A 449 -8.07 9.45 -32.31
C PRO A 449 -6.83 10.09 -31.66
N GLN A 450 -6.07 10.89 -32.41
CA GLN A 450 -4.95 11.66 -31.89
C GLN A 450 -5.33 12.73 -30.88
N ASP A 451 -6.57 13.22 -30.92
CA ASP A 451 -7.12 14.22 -30.00
C ASP A 451 -7.73 13.61 -28.73
N VAL A 452 -7.65 12.29 -28.57
CA VAL A 452 -8.28 11.55 -27.48
C VAL A 452 -7.24 11.09 -26.45
N ILE A 453 -7.57 11.27 -25.17
CA ILE A 453 -6.68 10.98 -24.03
C ILE A 453 -7.48 10.52 -22.80
N GLY A 454 -6.86 9.73 -21.92
CA GLY A 454 -7.44 9.47 -20.59
C GLY A 454 -7.01 10.54 -19.60
N MET A 455 -7.97 11.03 -18.81
CA MET A 455 -7.77 11.97 -17.72
C MET A 455 -8.55 11.45 -16.51
N HIS A 456 -8.02 10.41 -15.87
CA HIS A 456 -8.72 9.66 -14.83
C HIS A 456 -8.65 10.40 -13.48
N PHE A 457 -9.82 10.91 -13.04
CA PHE A 457 -10.00 11.54 -11.74
C PHE A 457 -10.40 10.52 -10.68
N PHE A 458 -9.87 10.70 -9.46
CA PHE A 458 -10.21 9.87 -8.31
C PHE A 458 -11.36 10.47 -7.49
N ASN A 459 -12.26 9.62 -7.01
CA ASN A 459 -13.42 10.05 -6.25
C ASN A 459 -13.09 10.24 -4.75
N PRO A 460 -13.44 11.37 -4.12
CA PRO A 460 -14.09 12.56 -4.69
C PRO A 460 -13.12 13.55 -5.37
N ALA A 461 -13.42 13.90 -6.63
CA ALA A 461 -12.55 14.72 -7.48
C ALA A 461 -12.11 16.06 -6.86
N PRO A 462 -12.93 16.82 -6.10
CA PRO A 462 -12.47 18.05 -5.46
C PRO A 462 -11.42 17.85 -4.36
N ALA A 463 -11.37 16.68 -3.72
CA ALA A 463 -10.47 16.39 -2.59
C ALA A 463 -9.23 15.60 -3.00
N MET A 464 -9.34 14.69 -3.96
CA MET A 464 -8.21 13.88 -4.44
C MET A 464 -7.24 14.73 -5.27
N LYS A 465 -5.93 14.57 -5.07
CA LYS A 465 -4.92 15.37 -5.79
C LYS A 465 -4.48 14.75 -7.11
N LEU A 466 -4.59 13.43 -7.22
CA LEU A 466 -4.08 12.66 -8.35
C LEU A 466 -5.00 12.76 -9.59
N VAL A 467 -4.39 12.83 -10.76
CA VAL A 467 -5.02 12.50 -12.05
C VAL A 467 -4.04 11.61 -12.82
N GLU A 468 -4.50 10.44 -13.27
CA GLU A 468 -3.72 9.61 -14.21
C GLU A 468 -3.99 10.12 -15.63
N VAL A 469 -2.93 10.55 -16.31
CA VAL A 469 -2.95 11.01 -17.70
C VAL A 469 -2.51 9.84 -18.58
N VAL A 470 -3.49 9.30 -19.32
CA VAL A 470 -3.35 8.01 -19.99
C VAL A 470 -3.21 8.22 -21.49
N ARG A 471 -2.06 7.84 -22.03
CA ARG A 471 -1.78 7.95 -23.46
C ARG A 471 -2.09 6.66 -24.19
N THR A 472 -2.80 6.77 -25.30
CA THR A 472 -2.87 5.69 -26.27
C THR A 472 -1.69 5.79 -27.23
N VAL A 473 -1.45 4.74 -28.02
CA VAL A 473 -0.47 4.77 -29.11
C VAL A 473 -0.79 5.79 -30.21
N LEU A 474 -2.01 6.34 -30.23
CA LEU A 474 -2.48 7.32 -31.22
C LEU A 474 -2.46 8.75 -30.69
N THR A 475 -2.44 8.95 -29.37
CA THR A 475 -2.57 10.27 -28.72
C THR A 475 -1.38 11.16 -29.07
N ALA A 476 -1.66 12.35 -29.61
CA ALA A 476 -0.63 13.31 -29.99
C ALA A 476 0.09 13.93 -28.77
N ASP A 477 1.34 14.34 -28.96
CA ASP A 477 2.16 14.93 -27.90
C ASP A 477 1.61 16.26 -27.38
N ASP A 478 1.04 17.08 -28.26
CA ASP A 478 0.43 18.37 -27.89
C ASP A 478 -0.82 18.17 -27.02
N VAL A 479 -1.60 17.13 -27.27
CA VAL A 479 -2.76 16.75 -26.44
C VAL A 479 -2.33 16.31 -25.05
N HIS A 480 -1.28 15.50 -24.98
CA HIS A 480 -0.68 15.08 -23.70
C HIS A 480 -0.16 16.28 -22.91
N ALA A 481 0.59 17.17 -23.56
CA ALA A 481 1.07 18.42 -22.96
C ALA A 481 -0.08 19.30 -22.47
N THR A 482 -1.14 19.47 -23.28
CA THR A 482 -2.36 20.22 -22.92
C THR A 482 -2.94 19.72 -21.60
N VAL A 483 -3.13 18.41 -21.45
CA VAL A 483 -3.72 17.85 -20.22
C VAL A 483 -2.80 18.00 -19.02
N ARG A 484 -1.48 17.88 -19.18
CA ARG A 484 -0.52 18.12 -18.08
C ARG A 484 -0.54 19.57 -17.61
N GLU A 485 -0.56 20.53 -18.54
CA GLU A 485 -0.67 21.96 -18.23
C GLU A 485 -2.00 22.27 -17.53
N VAL A 486 -3.11 21.72 -18.03
CA VAL A 486 -4.42 21.85 -17.42
C VAL A 486 -4.38 21.31 -15.99
N CYS A 487 -3.85 20.10 -15.76
CA CYS A 487 -3.70 19.51 -14.42
C CYS A 487 -2.96 20.46 -13.46
N GLY A 488 -1.84 21.04 -13.90
CA GLY A 488 -1.11 22.04 -13.12
C GLY A 488 -1.98 23.25 -12.75
N ARG A 489 -2.72 23.82 -13.70
CA ARG A 489 -3.63 24.96 -13.48
C ARG A 489 -4.77 24.64 -12.50
N ILE A 490 -5.34 23.43 -12.59
CA ILE A 490 -6.38 22.97 -11.66
C ILE A 490 -5.82 22.43 -10.33
N LYS A 491 -4.52 22.59 -10.08
CA LYS A 491 -3.80 22.15 -8.88
C LYS A 491 -3.93 20.64 -8.61
N LYS A 492 -3.98 19.86 -9.68
CA LYS A 492 -3.87 18.39 -9.66
C LYS A 492 -2.45 17.97 -9.99
N HIS A 493 -2.05 16.84 -9.43
CA HIS A 493 -0.79 16.18 -9.74
C HIS A 493 -1.05 15.14 -10.83
N ALA A 494 -0.55 15.42 -12.04
CA ALA A 494 -0.63 14.49 -13.16
C ALA A 494 0.47 13.44 -13.06
N VAL A 495 0.10 12.18 -13.18
CA VAL A 495 1.03 11.06 -13.39
C VAL A 495 0.79 10.46 -14.77
N ASP A 496 1.88 10.16 -15.49
CA ASP A 496 1.77 9.64 -16.85
C ASP A 496 1.79 8.11 -16.89
N CYS A 497 0.93 7.53 -17.72
CA CYS A 497 0.95 6.09 -17.99
C CYS A 497 0.37 5.74 -19.38
N GLY A 498 0.63 4.51 -19.82
CA GLY A 498 0.04 3.98 -21.05
C GLY A 498 -1.39 3.48 -20.88
N ASP A 499 -2.11 3.28 -21.98
CA ASP A 499 -3.46 2.71 -21.96
C ASP A 499 -3.45 1.20 -21.68
N ARG A 500 -3.96 0.79 -20.52
CA ARG A 500 -4.22 -0.60 -20.08
C ARG A 500 -5.29 -0.62 -19.00
N ALA A 501 -5.87 -1.79 -18.72
CA ALA A 501 -6.77 -1.95 -17.58
C ALA A 501 -6.09 -1.55 -16.26
N GLY A 502 -6.80 -0.69 -15.53
CA GLY A 502 -6.48 -0.25 -14.18
C GLY A 502 -5.32 0.74 -14.06
N PHE A 503 -4.75 1.19 -15.17
CA PHE A 503 -3.67 2.17 -15.21
C PHE A 503 -2.52 1.86 -14.23
N ILE A 504 -2.21 2.76 -13.29
CA ILE A 504 -1.24 2.51 -12.20
C ILE A 504 -1.99 2.08 -10.94
N VAL A 505 -2.87 2.94 -10.42
CA VAL A 505 -3.45 2.76 -9.08
C VAL A 505 -4.28 1.50 -9.00
N ASN A 506 -5.22 1.30 -9.94
CA ASN A 506 -6.13 0.17 -9.85
C ASN A 506 -5.40 -1.15 -10.17
N ALA A 507 -4.40 -1.11 -11.05
CA ALA A 507 -3.55 -2.24 -11.38
C ALA A 507 -2.68 -2.74 -10.21
N LEU A 508 -2.41 -1.90 -9.21
CA LEU A 508 -1.66 -2.28 -8.01
C LEU A 508 -2.56 -2.48 -6.79
N LEU A 509 -3.58 -1.64 -6.61
CA LEU A 509 -4.43 -1.62 -5.43
C LEU A 509 -5.39 -2.82 -5.38
N PHE A 510 -6.11 -3.09 -6.46
CA PHE A 510 -7.17 -4.10 -6.42
C PHE A 510 -6.62 -5.54 -6.31
N PRO A 511 -5.50 -5.91 -6.96
CA PRO A 511 -4.88 -7.21 -6.72
C PRO A 511 -4.44 -7.37 -5.26
N TYR A 512 -3.87 -6.32 -4.65
CA TYR A 512 -3.54 -6.29 -3.23
C TYR A 512 -4.78 -6.52 -2.35
N LEU A 513 -5.88 -5.82 -2.61
CA LEU A 513 -7.13 -5.99 -1.86
C LEU A 513 -7.73 -7.39 -2.07
N ASN A 514 -7.70 -7.91 -3.29
CA ASN A 514 -8.18 -9.24 -3.62
C ASN A 514 -7.38 -10.33 -2.89
N ASN A 515 -6.06 -10.16 -2.76
CA ASN A 515 -5.22 -11.07 -1.98
C ASN A 515 -5.54 -11.03 -0.48
N ALA A 516 -5.87 -9.86 0.08
CA ALA A 516 -6.36 -9.78 1.47
C ALA A 516 -7.66 -10.58 1.65
N ILE A 517 -8.59 -10.50 0.69
CA ILE A 517 -9.84 -11.30 0.72
C ILE A 517 -9.54 -12.80 0.66
N LYS A 518 -8.60 -13.23 -0.18
CA LYS A 518 -8.17 -14.65 -0.27
C LYS A 518 -7.61 -15.14 1.06
N MET A 519 -6.78 -14.34 1.75
CA MET A 519 -6.25 -14.69 3.08
C MET A 519 -7.36 -14.96 4.11
N VAL A 520 -8.45 -14.18 4.09
CA VAL A 520 -9.60 -14.42 4.98
C VAL A 520 -10.40 -15.64 4.56
N GLN A 521 -10.62 -15.81 3.25
CA GLN A 521 -11.33 -16.96 2.70
C GLN A 521 -10.62 -18.29 3.06
N GLU A 522 -9.29 -18.27 3.13
CA GLU A 522 -8.44 -19.39 3.51
C GLU A 522 -8.27 -19.53 5.03
N HIS A 523 -8.91 -18.66 5.82
CA HIS A 523 -8.89 -18.67 7.30
C HIS A 523 -7.50 -18.45 7.93
N TYR A 524 -6.60 -17.75 7.26
CA TYR A 524 -5.26 -17.46 7.79
C TYR A 524 -5.24 -16.38 8.87
N ALA A 525 -6.11 -15.38 8.76
CA ALA A 525 -6.22 -14.29 9.72
C ALA A 525 -7.64 -13.69 9.66
N THR A 526 -8.03 -12.99 10.72
CA THR A 526 -9.32 -12.29 10.74
C THR A 526 -9.26 -10.98 9.95
N LEU A 527 -10.43 -10.43 9.62
CA LEU A 527 -10.55 -9.11 8.97
C LEU A 527 -9.86 -8.02 9.80
N ASP A 528 -10.01 -8.07 11.13
CA ASP A 528 -9.45 -7.09 12.07
C ASP A 528 -7.94 -7.20 12.16
N ASP A 529 -7.43 -8.43 12.22
CA ASP A 529 -6.00 -8.75 12.23
C ASP A 529 -5.30 -8.25 10.97
N ILE A 530 -5.88 -8.49 9.79
CA ILE A 530 -5.30 -8.03 8.52
C ILE A 530 -5.34 -6.50 8.41
N ASP A 531 -6.44 -5.87 8.81
CA ASP A 531 -6.52 -4.41 8.86
C ASP A 531 -5.48 -3.84 9.84
N ALA A 532 -5.32 -4.44 11.02
CA ALA A 532 -4.35 -4.01 12.04
C ALA A 532 -2.92 -4.18 11.54
N ALA A 533 -2.57 -5.33 10.94
CA ALA A 533 -1.26 -5.60 10.39
C ALA A 533 -0.83 -4.53 9.38
N MET A 534 -1.70 -4.19 8.42
CA MET A 534 -1.35 -3.20 7.40
C MET A 534 -1.32 -1.76 7.94
N LYS A 535 -2.17 -1.42 8.91
CA LYS A 535 -2.14 -0.10 9.57
C LYS A 535 -0.90 0.09 10.43
N LEU A 536 -0.54 -0.91 11.24
CA LEU A 536 0.56 -0.82 12.22
C LEU A 536 1.93 -1.12 11.61
N GLY A 537 2.00 -2.09 10.68
CA GLY A 537 3.22 -2.49 9.98
C GLY A 537 3.52 -1.60 8.79
N GLY A 538 2.54 -1.39 7.90
CA GLY A 538 2.71 -0.60 6.67
C GLY A 538 2.50 0.91 6.85
N GLY A 539 1.92 1.35 7.98
CA GLY A 539 1.55 2.75 8.20
C GLY A 539 0.39 3.20 7.30
N TYR A 540 -0.45 2.27 6.85
CA TYR A 540 -1.52 2.58 5.91
C TYR A 540 -2.63 3.38 6.61
N PRO A 541 -3.25 4.35 5.92
CA PRO A 541 -4.31 5.18 6.53
C PRO A 541 -5.57 4.39 6.89
N MET A 542 -5.84 3.31 6.16
CA MET A 542 -6.95 2.38 6.37
C MET A 542 -6.48 0.96 6.09
N GLY A 543 -7.07 -0.01 6.80
CA GLY A 543 -6.86 -1.43 6.49
C GLY A 543 -7.56 -1.84 5.18
N PRO A 544 -7.16 -2.96 4.55
CA PRO A 544 -7.76 -3.45 3.30
C PRO A 544 -9.29 -3.57 3.34
N PHE A 545 -9.86 -4.11 4.41
CA PHE A 545 -11.30 -4.36 4.51
C PHE A 545 -12.08 -3.10 4.81
N GLU A 546 -11.52 -2.21 5.62
CA GLU A 546 -12.08 -0.86 5.76
C GLU A 546 -12.13 -0.13 4.41
N LEU A 547 -11.05 -0.20 3.62
CA LEU A 547 -10.99 0.43 2.30
C LEU A 547 -11.98 -0.20 1.31
N LEU A 548 -12.05 -1.54 1.25
CA LEU A 548 -13.00 -2.28 0.43
C LEU A 548 -14.45 -1.83 0.69
N ASP A 549 -14.84 -1.71 1.96
CA ASP A 549 -16.19 -1.27 2.31
C ASP A 549 -16.46 0.22 2.02
N VAL A 550 -15.42 1.06 2.01
CA VAL A 550 -15.52 2.48 1.61
C VAL A 550 -15.69 2.61 0.10
N VAL A 551 -14.88 1.89 -0.67
CA VAL A 551 -14.91 1.90 -2.14
C VAL A 551 -16.21 1.27 -2.65
N GLY A 552 -16.61 0.15 -2.05
CA GLY A 552 -17.72 -0.68 -2.45
C GLY A 552 -17.25 -1.99 -3.07
N LEU A 553 -17.85 -3.09 -2.64
CA LEU A 553 -17.44 -4.43 -3.05
C LEU A 553 -17.77 -4.73 -4.52
N ASP A 554 -18.86 -4.18 -5.03
CA ASP A 554 -19.25 -4.28 -6.45
C ASP A 554 -18.28 -3.53 -7.36
N VAL A 555 -17.80 -2.35 -6.95
CA VAL A 555 -16.78 -1.59 -7.68
C VAL A 555 -15.48 -2.39 -7.71
N SER A 556 -15.08 -2.92 -6.56
CA SER A 556 -13.87 -3.75 -6.44
C SER A 556 -13.95 -5.00 -7.31
N LEU A 557 -15.08 -5.69 -7.29
CA LEU A 557 -15.32 -6.87 -8.13
C LEU A 557 -15.31 -6.53 -9.62
N ALA A 558 -15.92 -5.42 -10.02
CA ALA A 558 -15.94 -4.99 -11.41
C ALA A 558 -14.53 -4.73 -11.94
N ILE A 559 -13.69 -4.05 -11.15
CA ILE A 559 -12.30 -3.74 -11.52
C ILE A 559 -11.47 -5.02 -11.60
N GLU A 560 -11.54 -5.90 -10.60
CA GLU A 560 -10.83 -7.20 -10.63
C GLU A 560 -11.25 -8.04 -11.85
N LYS A 561 -12.54 -8.05 -12.21
CA LYS A 561 -13.01 -8.74 -13.43
C LYS A 561 -12.43 -8.14 -14.71
N VAL A 562 -12.25 -6.83 -14.77
CA VAL A 562 -11.61 -6.17 -15.91
C VAL A 562 -10.13 -6.56 -15.98
N LEU A 563 -9.40 -6.45 -14.87
CA LEU A 563 -7.99 -6.84 -14.79
C LEU A 563 -7.78 -8.30 -15.18
N HIS A 564 -8.53 -9.23 -14.58
CA HIS A 564 -8.43 -10.65 -14.90
C HIS A 564 -8.75 -10.95 -16.38
N ARG A 565 -9.76 -10.29 -16.94
CA ARG A 565 -10.14 -10.50 -18.35
C ARG A 565 -9.08 -9.98 -19.32
N GLU A 566 -8.38 -8.91 -18.99
CA GLU A 566 -7.33 -8.35 -19.83
C GLU A 566 -6.06 -9.20 -19.78
N PHE A 567 -5.54 -9.46 -18.57
CA PHE A 567 -4.25 -10.12 -18.40
C PHE A 567 -4.32 -11.64 -18.41
N ARG A 568 -5.50 -12.22 -18.15
CA ARG A 568 -5.73 -13.68 -18.03
C ARG A 568 -4.81 -14.37 -17.04
N ASP A 569 -4.29 -13.61 -16.08
CA ASP A 569 -3.48 -14.14 -14.99
C ASP A 569 -4.40 -14.74 -13.91
N PRO A 570 -4.27 -16.03 -13.58
CA PRO A 570 -5.03 -16.66 -12.51
C PRO A 570 -4.90 -15.94 -11.15
N GLY A 571 -3.77 -15.29 -10.88
CA GLY A 571 -3.55 -14.51 -9.66
C GLY A 571 -4.50 -13.32 -9.54
N LEU A 572 -4.97 -12.78 -10.66
CA LEU A 572 -5.92 -11.67 -10.73
C LEU A 572 -7.39 -12.10 -10.72
N ALA A 573 -7.68 -13.41 -10.66
CA ALA A 573 -9.06 -13.88 -10.57
C ALA A 573 -9.72 -13.34 -9.29
N PRO A 574 -10.93 -12.75 -9.37
CA PRO A 574 -11.64 -12.27 -8.19
C PRO A 574 -11.84 -13.39 -7.17
N ALA A 575 -11.65 -13.09 -5.88
CA ALA A 575 -11.90 -14.04 -4.82
C ALA A 575 -13.39 -14.47 -4.80
N PRO A 576 -13.70 -15.77 -4.70
CA PRO A 576 -15.08 -16.25 -4.60
C PRO A 576 -15.88 -15.58 -3.47
N LEU A 577 -15.25 -15.32 -2.32
CA LEU A 577 -15.88 -14.59 -1.21
C LEU A 577 -16.37 -13.19 -1.63
N LEU A 578 -15.61 -12.47 -2.44
CA LEU A 578 -16.02 -11.17 -2.96
C LEU A 578 -17.26 -11.30 -3.86
N GLU A 579 -17.27 -12.30 -4.73
CA GLU A 579 -18.42 -12.57 -5.61
C GLU A 579 -19.68 -12.91 -4.81
N HIS A 580 -19.55 -13.76 -3.79
CA HIS A 580 -20.67 -14.13 -2.91
C HIS A 580 -21.24 -12.92 -2.16
N LEU A 581 -20.38 -12.05 -1.60
CA LEU A 581 -20.84 -10.86 -0.89
C LEU A 581 -21.56 -9.88 -1.81
N VAL A 582 -21.04 -9.66 -3.03
CA VAL A 582 -21.70 -8.80 -4.02
C VAL A 582 -23.03 -9.40 -4.47
N ALA A 583 -23.08 -10.71 -4.74
CA ALA A 583 -24.33 -11.41 -5.09
C ALA A 583 -25.38 -11.33 -3.97
N ALA A 584 -24.94 -11.31 -2.70
CA ALA A 584 -25.79 -11.13 -1.54
C ALA A 584 -26.19 -9.66 -1.26
N GLY A 585 -25.77 -8.70 -2.09
CA GLY A 585 -26.06 -7.28 -1.91
C GLY A 585 -25.29 -6.61 -0.76
N CYS A 586 -24.24 -7.26 -0.25
CA CYS A 586 -23.36 -6.71 0.78
C CYS A 586 -22.28 -5.84 0.12
N LEU A 587 -22.61 -4.58 -0.20
CA LEU A 587 -21.76 -3.70 -1.01
C LEU A 587 -20.92 -2.70 -0.19
N GLY A 588 -20.79 -2.89 1.13
CA GLY A 588 -20.03 -2.02 2.02
C GLY A 588 -20.88 -0.92 2.66
N ARG A 589 -20.25 0.24 2.94
CA ARG A 589 -20.87 1.35 3.68
C ARG A 589 -22.16 1.87 3.02
N LYS A 590 -22.25 1.81 1.69
CA LYS A 590 -23.40 2.31 0.92
C LYS A 590 -24.68 1.48 1.09
N THR A 591 -24.56 0.21 1.47
CA THR A 591 -25.69 -0.68 1.78
C THR A 591 -25.83 -0.96 3.27
N GLY A 592 -24.97 -0.36 4.10
CA GLY A 592 -24.90 -0.63 5.55
C GLY A 592 -24.27 -1.98 5.91
N ARG A 593 -23.77 -2.74 4.93
CA ARG A 593 -23.18 -4.06 5.12
C ARG A 593 -22.24 -4.41 3.96
N GLY A 594 -21.02 -4.82 4.28
CA GLY A 594 -20.03 -5.41 3.37
C GLY A 594 -19.26 -6.50 4.09
N PHE A 595 -17.93 -6.37 4.21
CA PHE A 595 -17.16 -7.19 5.15
C PHE A 595 -17.50 -6.86 6.60
N ARG A 596 -17.87 -5.60 6.87
CA ARG A 596 -18.34 -5.14 8.17
C ARG A 596 -19.80 -4.69 8.10
N GLU A 597 -20.46 -4.67 9.25
CA GLU A 597 -21.78 -4.06 9.40
C GLU A 597 -21.64 -2.59 9.81
N TYR A 598 -22.47 -1.73 9.22
CA TYR A 598 -22.48 -0.29 9.48
C TYR A 598 -23.86 0.16 9.92
N ALA A 599 -23.91 1.01 10.94
CA ALA A 599 -25.15 1.68 11.32
C ALA A 599 -25.73 2.40 10.10
N ARG A 600 -27.02 2.18 9.82
CA ARG A 600 -27.73 2.89 8.74
C ARG A 600 -27.69 4.39 9.05
N ARG A 601 -27.17 5.17 8.11
CA ARG A 601 -27.13 6.63 8.20
C ARG A 601 -28.50 7.25 8.00
#